data_AF-A0A2S8BFH4-F1
#
_entry.id   AF-A0A2S8BFH4-F1
#
_cell.length_a   1.000
_cell.length_b   1.000
_cell.length_c   1.000
_cell.angle_alpha   90.00
_cell.angle_beta   90.00
_cell.angle_gamma   90.00
#
_symmetry.space_group_name_H-M   'P 1'
#
loop_
_entity.id
_entity.type
_entity.pdbx_description
1 polymer ?
#
loop_
_entity_poly.entity_id
_entity_poly.type
_entity_poly.pdbx_seq_one_letter_code
_entity_poly.pdbx_strand_id
1 'polypeptide(L)'
;MLSRCRSPPPAPHPWEALSDVYDALGFDQATGGDEVFRQLVAARIIEPTSKVDSLRAIEEAGITPVTYPTLNRRLPMFAKPSFRQGISSACAAHAQLGPTSLVLSDVSTLFFETDAEIDEPHAGGQDPRWPAGRAIPPPT
;
A
#
# COMPACT_ATOMS: atom_id res chain seq x y z
N MET A 1 13.10 -27.25 43.02
CA MET A 1 11.97 -26.64 42.30
C MET A 1 12.53 -25.95 41.04
N LEU A 2 12.75 -26.71 39.97
CA LEU A 2 13.35 -26.18 38.73
C LEU A 2 12.23 -25.53 37.90
N SER A 3 12.22 -24.20 37.91
CA SER A 3 11.35 -23.40 37.04
C SER A 3 11.74 -23.69 35.59
N ARG A 4 10.86 -24.33 34.83
CA ARG A 4 11.04 -24.50 33.39
C ARG A 4 10.93 -23.12 32.77
N CYS A 5 12.03 -22.56 32.29
CA CYS A 5 11.99 -21.46 31.35
C CYS A 5 11.19 -21.93 30.13
N ARG A 6 9.96 -21.46 30.00
CA ARG A 6 9.17 -21.67 28.79
C ARG A 6 9.86 -20.86 27.71
N SER A 7 10.34 -21.52 26.65
CA SER A 7 10.81 -20.81 25.46
C SER A 7 9.69 -19.87 24.99
N PRO A 8 10.02 -18.63 24.56
CA PRO A 8 9.01 -17.77 23.96
C PRO A 8 8.34 -18.52 22.79
N PRO A 9 7.04 -18.29 22.55
CA PRO A 9 6.39 -18.88 21.38
C PRO A 9 7.19 -18.52 20.12
N PRO A 10 7.18 -19.39 19.09
CA PRO A 10 7.82 -19.05 17.81
C PRO A 10 7.28 -17.71 17.33
N ALA A 11 8.16 -16.88 16.76
CA ALA A 11 7.73 -15.63 16.17
C ALA A 11 6.63 -15.92 15.13
N PRO A 12 5.55 -15.11 15.09
CA PRO A 12 4.49 -15.31 14.12
C PRO A 12 5.06 -15.29 12.70
N HIS A 13 4.44 -16.06 11.81
CA HIS A 13 4.83 -16.06 10.41
C HIS A 13 4.75 -14.62 9.87
N PRO A 14 5.69 -14.14 9.03
CA PRO A 14 5.70 -12.75 8.58
C PRO A 14 4.37 -12.28 8.00
N TRP A 15 3.65 -13.18 7.33
CA TRP A 15 2.30 -12.92 6.83
C TRP A 15 1.28 -12.62 7.94
N GLU A 16 1.27 -13.42 8.99
CA GLU A 16 0.35 -13.25 10.14
C GLU A 16 0.66 -11.94 10.85
N ALA A 17 1.94 -11.69 11.12
CA ALA A 17 2.39 -10.45 11.77
C ALA A 17 1.99 -9.20 10.96
N LEU A 18 2.17 -9.24 9.63
CA LEU A 18 1.77 -8.13 8.76
C LEU A 18 0.26 -8.00 8.62
N SER A 19 -0.48 -9.11 8.67
CA SER A 19 -1.94 -9.09 8.66
C SER A 19 -2.48 -8.43 9.94
N ASP A 20 -1.93 -8.79 11.10
CA ASP A 20 -2.31 -8.19 12.38
C ASP A 20 -2.01 -6.67 12.40
N VAL A 21 -0.85 -6.27 11.89
CA VAL A 21 -0.49 -4.84 11.76
C VAL A 21 -1.42 -4.13 10.78
N TYR A 22 -1.74 -4.75 9.65
CA TYR A 22 -2.67 -4.20 8.66
C TYR A 22 -4.06 -3.94 9.27
N ASP A 23 -4.54 -4.88 10.09
CA ASP A 23 -5.79 -4.76 10.82
C ASP A 23 -5.72 -3.70 11.93
N ALA A 24 -4.62 -3.65 12.70
CA ALA A 24 -4.40 -2.65 13.75
C ALA A 24 -4.26 -1.21 13.21
N LEU A 25 -3.75 -1.06 11.98
CA LEU A 25 -3.72 0.21 11.26
C LEU A 25 -5.10 0.62 10.72
N GLY A 26 -6.09 -0.28 10.75
CA GLY A 26 -7.44 -0.05 10.22
C GLY A 26 -7.51 -0.10 8.69
N PHE A 27 -6.52 -0.67 8.02
CA PHE A 27 -6.47 -0.69 6.56
C PHE A 27 -7.53 -1.60 5.94
N ASP A 28 -7.97 -2.64 6.65
CA ASP A 28 -9.07 -3.50 6.21
C ASP A 28 -10.33 -2.68 5.96
N GLN A 29 -10.73 -1.86 6.93
CA GLN A 29 -11.89 -0.98 6.79
C GLN A 29 -11.64 0.15 5.79
N ALA A 30 -10.45 0.75 5.81
CA ALA A 30 -10.10 1.86 4.91
C ALA A 30 -10.11 1.46 3.43
N THR A 31 -9.89 0.18 3.12
CA THR A 31 -9.90 -0.36 1.75
C THR A 31 -11.19 -1.08 1.40
N GLY A 32 -12.11 -1.26 2.35
CA GLY A 32 -13.33 -2.05 2.16
C GLY A 32 -13.07 -3.55 2.01
N GLY A 33 -12.07 -4.08 2.73
CA GLY A 33 -11.69 -5.49 2.70
C GLY A 33 -10.99 -5.91 1.40
N ASP A 34 -10.18 -5.02 0.82
CA ASP A 34 -9.53 -5.28 -0.46
C ASP A 34 -8.37 -6.26 -0.34
N GLU A 35 -8.67 -7.55 -0.44
CA GLU A 35 -7.68 -8.62 -0.32
C GLU A 35 -6.51 -8.47 -1.31
N VAL A 36 -6.76 -7.95 -2.52
CA VAL A 36 -5.70 -7.73 -3.51
C VAL A 36 -4.69 -6.69 -3.02
N PHE A 37 -5.17 -5.65 -2.33
CA PHE A 37 -4.31 -4.64 -1.74
C PHE A 37 -3.55 -5.19 -0.52
N ARG A 38 -4.23 -5.94 0.37
CA ARG A 38 -3.61 -6.59 1.53
C ARG A 38 -2.45 -7.49 1.09
N GLN A 39 -2.71 -8.40 0.13
CA GLN A 39 -1.68 -9.31 -0.39
C GLN A 39 -0.51 -8.56 -1.01
N LEU A 40 -0.78 -7.51 -1.80
CA LEU A 40 0.27 -6.75 -2.45
C LEU A 40 1.15 -5.97 -1.44
N VAL A 41 0.55 -5.38 -0.40
CA VAL A 41 1.29 -4.68 0.65
C VAL A 41 2.16 -5.67 1.44
N ALA A 42 1.57 -6.78 1.89
CA ALA A 42 2.30 -7.79 2.66
C ALA A 42 3.47 -8.36 1.86
N ALA A 43 3.23 -8.75 0.59
CA ALA A 43 4.25 -9.27 -0.29
C ALA A 43 5.42 -8.31 -0.46
N ARG A 44 5.15 -7.01 -0.69
CA ARG A 44 6.18 -6.00 -0.95
C ARG A 44 6.99 -5.62 0.30
N ILE A 45 6.47 -5.89 1.49
CA ILE A 45 7.20 -5.74 2.75
C ILE A 45 8.05 -6.98 3.05
N ILE A 46 7.50 -8.18 2.81
CA ILE A 46 8.23 -9.45 2.97
C ILE A 46 9.41 -9.51 1.99
N GLU A 47 9.15 -9.19 0.73
CA GLU A 47 10.15 -9.18 -0.34
C GLU A 47 9.87 -8.02 -1.31
N PRO A 48 10.74 -7.00 -1.40
CA PRO A 48 10.51 -5.80 -2.21
C PRO A 48 10.75 -6.06 -3.71
N THR A 49 9.97 -6.94 -4.32
CA THR A 49 10.12 -7.41 -5.71
C THR A 49 9.12 -6.76 -6.67
N SER A 50 9.23 -7.01 -7.98
CA SER A 50 8.28 -6.47 -8.96
C SER A 50 6.83 -6.88 -8.65
N LYS A 51 5.83 -6.13 -9.15
CA LYS A 51 4.41 -6.51 -8.98
C LYS A 51 4.08 -7.92 -9.49
N VAL A 52 4.82 -8.40 -10.51
CA VAL A 52 4.66 -9.74 -11.08
C VAL A 52 5.22 -10.76 -10.11
N ASP A 53 6.42 -10.50 -9.60
CA ASP A 53 7.14 -11.39 -8.69
C ASP A 53 6.56 -11.39 -7.25
N SER A 54 5.71 -10.41 -6.92
CA SER A 54 4.95 -10.42 -5.67
C SER A 54 4.05 -11.65 -5.54
N LEU A 55 3.57 -12.24 -6.64
CA LEU A 55 2.76 -13.47 -6.59
C LEU A 55 3.56 -14.67 -6.07
N ARG A 56 4.84 -14.79 -6.48
CA ARG A 56 5.75 -15.80 -5.94
C ARG A 56 5.96 -15.61 -4.44
N ALA A 57 6.21 -14.38 -4.00
CA ALA A 57 6.41 -14.08 -2.59
C ALA A 57 5.17 -14.44 -1.74
N ILE A 58 3.95 -14.29 -2.28
CA ILE A 58 2.70 -14.70 -1.62
C ILE A 58 2.61 -16.23 -1.51
N GLU A 59 2.93 -16.96 -2.58
CA GLU A 59 2.95 -18.43 -2.58
C GLU A 59 3.98 -18.99 -1.59
N GLU A 60 5.19 -18.42 -1.57
CA GLU A 60 6.26 -18.81 -0.65
C GLU A 60 5.91 -18.51 0.80
N ALA A 61 5.08 -17.49 1.04
CA ALA A 61 4.48 -17.20 2.35
C ALA A 61 3.32 -18.16 2.73
N GLY A 62 3.04 -19.17 1.90
CA GLY A 62 2.00 -20.18 2.17
C GLY A 62 0.58 -19.72 1.88
N ILE A 63 0.40 -18.63 1.15
CA ILE A 63 -0.90 -18.02 0.86
C ILE A 63 -1.25 -18.22 -0.61
N THR A 64 -2.53 -18.40 -0.91
CA THR A 64 -3.00 -18.47 -2.29
C THR A 64 -2.98 -17.07 -2.93
N PRO A 65 -2.14 -16.81 -3.94
CA PRO A 65 -2.05 -15.50 -4.55
C PRO A 65 -3.30 -15.19 -5.38
N VAL A 66 -3.65 -13.91 -5.40
CA VAL A 66 -4.55 -13.40 -6.44
C VAL A 66 -3.92 -13.56 -7.82
N THR A 67 -4.74 -13.80 -8.83
CA THR A 67 -4.22 -13.96 -10.20
C THR A 67 -3.63 -12.65 -10.72
N TYR A 68 -2.60 -12.74 -11.55
CA TYR A 68 -1.98 -11.57 -12.19
C TYR A 68 -2.97 -10.66 -12.95
N PRO A 69 -3.96 -11.17 -13.70
CA PRO A 69 -5.00 -10.34 -14.31
C PRO A 69 -5.87 -9.61 -13.28
N THR A 70 -6.21 -10.24 -12.15
CA THR A 70 -6.97 -9.60 -11.07
C THR A 70 -6.16 -8.47 -10.44
N LEU A 71 -4.88 -8.72 -10.15
CA LEU A 71 -3.95 -7.70 -9.63
C LEU A 71 -3.93 -6.48 -10.55
N ASN A 72 -3.66 -6.67 -11.85
CA ASN A 72 -3.59 -5.57 -12.82
C ASN A 72 -4.88 -4.77 -12.94
N ARG A 73 -6.06 -5.41 -12.84
CA ARG A 73 -7.35 -4.70 -12.88
C ARG A 73 -7.60 -3.84 -11.63
N ARG A 74 -7.04 -4.22 -10.48
CA ARG A 74 -7.18 -3.47 -9.23
C ARG A 74 -6.23 -2.30 -9.11
N LEU A 75 -5.01 -2.38 -9.66
CA LEU A 75 -4.00 -1.32 -9.53
C LEU A 75 -4.51 0.11 -9.81
N PRO A 76 -5.32 0.38 -10.86
CA PRO A 76 -5.86 1.73 -11.09
C PRO A 76 -6.76 2.25 -9.97
N MET A 77 -7.40 1.37 -9.20
CA MET A 77 -8.20 1.76 -8.05
C MET A 77 -7.32 2.35 -6.93
N PHE A 78 -6.15 1.78 -6.68
CA PHE A 78 -5.27 2.20 -5.59
C PHE A 78 -4.72 3.62 -5.80
N ALA A 79 -4.64 4.06 -7.06
CA ALA A 79 -4.22 5.40 -7.43
C ALA A 79 -5.32 6.47 -7.20
N LYS A 80 -6.59 6.07 -7.02
CA LYS A 80 -7.70 7.02 -6.88
C LYS A 80 -7.51 7.88 -5.61
N PRO A 81 -7.80 9.19 -5.67
CA PRO A 81 -7.68 10.07 -4.51
C PRO A 81 -8.44 9.58 -3.28
N SER A 82 -9.66 9.07 -3.45
CA SER A 82 -10.48 8.54 -2.36
C SER A 82 -9.85 7.34 -1.67
N PHE A 83 -9.23 6.43 -2.42
CA PHE A 83 -8.56 5.25 -1.87
C PHE A 83 -7.33 5.68 -1.03
N ARG A 84 -6.48 6.55 -1.59
CA ARG A 84 -5.32 7.11 -0.87
C ARG A 84 -5.72 7.92 0.35
N GLN A 85 -6.81 8.67 0.26
CA GLN A 85 -7.35 9.43 1.38
C GLN A 85 -7.82 8.49 2.50
N GLY A 86 -8.46 7.37 2.19
CA GLY A 86 -8.85 6.36 3.17
C GLY A 86 -7.66 5.83 3.97
N ILE A 87 -6.59 5.42 3.27
CA ILE A 87 -5.34 4.97 3.91
C ILE A 87 -4.71 6.08 4.76
N SER A 88 -4.59 7.30 4.22
CA SER A 88 -4.04 8.44 4.94
C SER A 88 -4.82 8.77 6.22
N SER A 89 -6.15 8.74 6.15
CA SER A 89 -7.02 8.95 7.31
C SER A 89 -6.86 7.85 8.36
N ALA A 90 -6.70 6.58 7.95
CA ALA A 90 -6.42 5.49 8.86
C ALA A 90 -5.06 5.66 9.57
N CYS A 91 -4.01 6.03 8.82
CA CYS A 91 -2.70 6.36 9.40
C CYS A 91 -2.78 7.54 10.38
N ALA A 92 -3.48 8.61 10.03
CA ALA A 92 -3.65 9.79 10.88
C ALA A 92 -4.37 9.44 12.19
N ALA A 93 -5.40 8.60 12.13
CA ALA A 93 -6.11 8.12 13.30
C ALA A 93 -5.23 7.22 14.17
N HIS A 94 -4.50 6.28 13.57
CA HIS A 94 -3.60 5.39 14.29
C HIS A 94 -2.46 6.16 14.99
N ALA A 95 -1.89 7.16 14.32
CA ALA A 95 -0.86 8.05 14.88
C ALA A 95 -1.42 9.05 15.91
N GLN A 96 -2.74 9.09 16.10
CA GLN A 96 -3.43 10.03 16.99
C GLN A 96 -3.02 11.48 16.71
N LEU A 97 -2.98 11.86 15.42
CA LEU A 97 -2.58 13.20 15.03
C LEU A 97 -3.44 14.25 15.75
N GLY A 98 -2.75 15.19 16.39
CA GLY A 98 -3.36 16.24 17.18
C GLY A 98 -2.62 17.57 17.00
N PRO A 99 -3.04 18.62 17.72
CA PRO A 99 -2.53 19.98 17.52
C PRO A 99 -1.01 20.15 17.72
N THR A 100 -0.38 19.21 18.44
CA THR A 100 1.06 19.22 18.75
C THR A 100 1.86 18.21 17.93
N SER A 101 1.23 17.51 16.98
CA SER A 101 1.91 16.54 16.13
C SER A 101 2.81 17.23 15.12
N LEU A 102 4.04 16.73 14.97
CA LEU A 102 4.94 17.12 13.90
C LEU A 102 4.67 16.25 12.67
N VAL A 103 4.32 16.86 11.54
CA VAL A 103 4.12 16.17 10.26
C VAL A 103 5.28 16.55 9.33
N LEU A 104 6.15 15.58 9.04
CA LEU A 104 7.24 15.76 8.08
C LEU A 104 6.68 15.70 6.66
N SER A 105 7.04 16.67 5.83
CA SER A 105 6.67 16.73 4.42
C SER A 105 7.91 16.98 3.57
N ASP A 106 8.03 16.25 2.47
CA ASP A 106 9.04 16.42 1.43
C ASP A 106 8.39 16.24 0.05
N VAL A 107 9.01 16.74 -1.01
CA VAL A 107 8.52 16.61 -2.40
C VAL A 107 9.58 15.90 -3.23
N SER A 108 9.21 14.73 -3.77
CA SER A 108 10.07 13.97 -4.68
C SER A 108 9.43 13.86 -6.07
N THR A 109 10.25 13.88 -7.12
CA THR A 109 9.82 13.62 -8.50
C THR A 109 10.16 12.19 -8.88
N LEU A 110 9.16 11.40 -9.28
CA LEU A 110 9.37 10.09 -9.90
C LEU A 110 9.45 10.28 -11.43
N PHE A 111 10.62 10.02 -11.99
CA PHE A 111 10.89 10.13 -13.43
C PHE A 111 10.87 8.75 -14.09
N PHE A 112 10.18 8.64 -15.22
CA PHE A 112 10.10 7.42 -16.02
C PHE A 112 10.31 7.77 -17.49
N GLU A 113 11.18 7.02 -18.17
CA GLU A 113 11.29 7.03 -19.63
C GLU A 113 10.51 5.85 -20.18
N THR A 114 9.82 6.05 -21.30
CA THR A 114 9.01 5.01 -21.96
C THR A 114 9.29 5.07 -23.45
N ASP A 115 9.41 3.92 -24.09
CA ASP A 115 9.62 3.82 -25.54
C ASP A 115 8.39 4.24 -26.37
N ALA A 116 7.26 4.56 -25.70
CA ALA A 116 6.09 5.14 -26.36
C ALA A 116 6.27 6.67 -26.47
N GLU A 117 6.30 7.14 -27.72
CA GLU A 117 6.18 8.56 -28.04
C GLU A 117 4.81 9.09 -27.55
N ILE A 118 4.83 10.16 -26.77
CA ILE A 118 3.61 10.91 -26.46
C ILE A 118 3.37 11.81 -27.67
N ASP A 119 2.60 11.33 -28.65
CA ASP A 119 2.15 12.15 -29.78
C ASP A 119 1.31 13.34 -29.24
N GLU A 120 1.88 14.55 -29.37
CA GLU A 120 1.36 15.88 -29.02
C GLU A 120 0.98 16.16 -27.54
N PRO A 121 1.28 17.36 -27.00
CA PRO A 121 0.71 17.80 -25.74
C PRO A 121 -0.78 18.02 -25.97
N HIS A 122 -1.61 17.15 -25.39
CA HIS A 122 -3.05 17.34 -25.41
C HIS A 122 -3.38 18.69 -24.78
N ALA A 123 -3.76 19.66 -25.61
CA ALA A 123 -4.40 20.89 -25.17
C ALA A 123 -5.68 20.50 -24.41
N GLY A 124 -5.59 20.42 -23.07
CA GLY A 124 -6.70 20.07 -22.20
C GLY A 124 -7.28 18.67 -22.43
N GLY A 125 -6.47 17.61 -22.27
CA GLY A 125 -6.91 16.22 -22.36
C GLY A 125 -6.74 15.45 -21.05
N GLN A 126 -7.85 15.26 -20.36
CA GLN A 126 -8.04 14.42 -19.18
C GLN A 126 -7.79 12.94 -19.53
N ASP A 127 -6.58 12.41 -19.29
CA ASP A 127 -6.38 10.94 -19.16
C ASP A 127 -6.85 10.53 -17.75
N PRO A 128 -7.91 9.71 -17.63
CA PRO A 128 -8.44 9.30 -16.34
C PRO A 128 -7.48 8.44 -15.50
N ARG A 129 -6.35 7.99 -16.05
CA ARG A 129 -5.34 7.17 -15.34
C ARG A 129 -4.23 7.97 -14.67
N TRP A 130 -4.08 9.26 -14.96
CA TRP A 130 -3.04 10.08 -14.33
C TRP A 130 -3.53 11.51 -14.09
N PRO A 131 -3.84 11.89 -12.85
CA PRO A 131 -4.18 13.28 -12.56
C PRO A 131 -2.92 14.15 -12.68
N ALA A 132 -2.97 15.11 -13.62
CA ALA A 132 -2.00 16.17 -13.75
C ALA A 132 -1.74 16.86 -12.41
N GLY A 133 -0.48 17.25 -12.17
CA GLY A 133 0.05 17.76 -10.92
C GLY A 133 -0.77 18.89 -10.31
N ARG A 134 -1.74 18.52 -9.46
CA ARG A 134 -2.37 19.44 -8.52
C ARG A 134 -1.47 19.48 -7.30
N ALA A 135 -0.85 20.63 -7.07
CA ALA A 135 -0.35 20.98 -5.75
C ALA A 135 -1.48 20.70 -4.73
N ILE A 136 -1.19 19.93 -3.69
CA ILE A 136 -2.07 19.80 -2.54
C ILE A 136 -2.07 21.18 -1.87
N PRO A 137 -3.20 21.91 -1.83
CA PRO A 137 -3.24 23.18 -1.11
C PRO A 137 -2.96 22.90 0.38
N PRO A 138 -2.25 23.80 1.09
CA PRO A 138 -2.00 23.62 2.51
C PRO A 138 -3.34 23.52 3.26
N PRO A 139 -3.41 22.71 4.34
CA PRO A 139 -4.62 22.61 5.14
C PRO A 139 -4.97 23.97 5.75
N THR A 140 -6.23 24.35 5.65
CA THR A 140 -6.85 25.45 6.43
C THR A 140 -7.05 25.04 7.88
#